data_AF-A0A352RMB2-F1
#
_entry.id   AF-A0A352RMB2-F1
#
_cell.length_a   1.000
_cell.length_b   1.000
_cell.length_c   1.000
_cell.angle_alpha   90.00
_cell.angle_beta   90.00
_cell.angle_gamma   90.00
#
_symmetry.space_group_name_H-M   'P 1'
#
loop_
_entity.id
_entity.type
_entity.pdbx_description
1 polymer ?
#
loop_
_entity_poly.entity_id
_entity_poly.type
_entity_poly.pdbx_seq_one_letter_code
_entity_poly.pdbx_strand_id
1 'polypeptide(L)'
;WQHEPLTSGELVKLCEQELQWKKSTTYTVLKKLCEHGIFQNENGTVTSLLSQEGYNAVQSEKFVEDTFDGSLPAFLAAFTTRKALSEKDIAEIQRMIDRCGKE
;
A
#
# COMPACT_ATOMS: atom_id res chain seq x y z
N TRP A 1 -10.43 -3.84 -0.12
CA TRP A 1 -10.54 -2.37 -0.22
C TRP A 1 -11.73 -1.92 -1.04
N GLN A 2 -11.68 -1.73 -2.36
CA GLN A 2 -12.77 -1.05 -3.11
C GLN A 2 -14.15 -1.76 -3.09
N HIS A 3 -14.17 -3.08 -2.95
CA HIS A 3 -15.39 -3.89 -3.06
C HIS A 3 -15.70 -4.68 -1.79
N GLU A 4 -14.96 -4.48 -0.69
CA GLU A 4 -15.17 -5.27 0.53
C GLU A 4 -16.35 -4.74 1.36
N PRO A 5 -17.07 -5.62 2.10
CA PRO A 5 -16.92 -7.08 2.14
C PRO A 5 -17.43 -7.74 0.85
N LEU A 6 -16.76 -8.82 0.43
CA LEU A 6 -17.23 -9.66 -0.70
C LEU A 6 -16.89 -11.12 -0.50
N THR A 7 -17.63 -12.02 -1.15
CA THR A 7 -17.33 -13.45 -1.09
C THR A 7 -16.09 -13.80 -1.92
N SER A 8 -15.40 -14.89 -1.57
CA SER A 8 -14.26 -15.38 -2.35
C SER A 8 -14.65 -15.78 -3.78
N GLY A 9 -15.92 -16.14 -4.01
CA GLY A 9 -16.47 -16.40 -5.33
C GLY A 9 -16.61 -15.13 -6.17
N GLU A 10 -17.10 -14.04 -5.58
CA GLU A 10 -17.16 -12.72 -6.23
C GLU A 10 -15.76 -12.16 -6.50
N LEU A 11 -14.84 -12.33 -5.55
CA LEU A 11 -13.45 -11.92 -5.72
C LEU A 11 -12.80 -12.63 -6.91
N VAL A 12 -13.03 -13.93 -7.09
CA VAL A 12 -12.53 -14.67 -8.25
C VAL A 12 -13.06 -14.07 -9.56
N LYS A 13 -14.36 -13.76 -9.64
CA LYS A 13 -14.95 -13.17 -10.84
C LYS A 13 -14.35 -11.79 -11.15
N LEU A 14 -14.19 -10.95 -10.14
CA LEU A 14 -13.58 -9.63 -10.29
C LEU A 14 -12.12 -9.73 -10.74
N CYS A 15 -11.32 -10.60 -10.12
CA CYS A 15 -9.93 -10.81 -10.52
C CYS A 15 -9.79 -11.42 -11.92
N GLU A 16 -10.73 -12.26 -12.35
CA GLU A 16 -10.76 -12.78 -13.72
C GLU A 16 -11.06 -11.66 -14.73
N GLN A 17 -12.00 -10.76 -14.42
CA GLN A 17 -12.38 -9.65 -15.30
C GLN A 17 -11.30 -8.56 -15.39
N GLU A 18 -10.80 -8.10 -14.25
CA GLU A 18 -9.91 -6.95 -14.17
C GLU A 18 -8.42 -7.32 -14.34
N LEU A 19 -8.03 -8.49 -13.84
CA LEU A 19 -6.62 -8.91 -13.78
C LEU A 19 -6.33 -10.13 -14.66
N GLN A 20 -7.35 -10.72 -15.30
CA GLN A 20 -7.24 -11.95 -16.09
C GLN A 20 -6.64 -13.13 -15.31
N TRP A 21 -6.87 -13.15 -14.00
CA TRP A 21 -6.37 -14.21 -13.13
C TRP A 21 -7.23 -15.47 -13.23
N LYS A 22 -6.56 -16.61 -13.32
CA LYS A 22 -7.19 -17.91 -13.08
C LYS A 22 -7.63 -17.99 -11.62
N LYS A 23 -8.72 -18.71 -11.34
CA LYS A 23 -9.22 -19.00 -9.98
C LYS A 23 -8.11 -19.40 -8.99
N SER A 24 -7.19 -20.29 -9.40
CA SER A 24 -6.09 -20.75 -8.54
C SER A 24 -5.13 -19.64 -8.14
N THR A 25 -4.85 -18.70 -9.05
CA THR A 25 -4.00 -17.53 -8.79
C THR A 25 -4.66 -16.63 -7.75
N THR A 26 -5.95 -16.33 -7.90
CA THR A 26 -6.70 -15.52 -6.94
C THR A 26 -6.65 -16.11 -5.53
N TYR A 27 -6.90 -17.41 -5.38
CA TYR A 27 -6.82 -18.05 -4.06
C TYR A 27 -5.41 -18.08 -3.49
N THR A 28 -4.39 -18.30 -4.32
CA THR A 28 -2.99 -18.31 -3.85
C THR A 28 -2.57 -16.92 -3.36
N VAL A 29 -2.92 -15.87 -4.10
CA VAL A 29 -2.62 -14.49 -3.70
C VAL A 29 -3.42 -14.11 -2.46
N LEU A 30 -4.73 -14.40 -2.42
CA LEU A 30 -5.57 -14.15 -1.25
C LEU A 30 -5.01 -14.83 -0.01
N LYS A 31 -4.57 -16.10 -0.12
CA LYS A 31 -3.96 -16.83 1.00
C LYS A 31 -2.74 -16.12 1.55
N LYS A 32 -1.82 -15.67 0.69
CA LYS A 32 -0.63 -14.90 1.11
C LYS A 32 -1.01 -13.58 1.79
N LEU A 33 -2.00 -12.88 1.24
CA LEU A 33 -2.48 -11.62 1.82
C LEU A 33 -3.13 -11.83 3.20
N CYS A 34 -3.81 -12.97 3.41
CA CYS A 34 -4.31 -13.35 4.72
C CYS A 34 -3.18 -13.75 5.68
N GLU A 35 -2.19 -14.51 5.21
CA GLU A 35 -1.00 -14.87 6.00
C GLU A 35 -0.19 -13.64 6.44
N HIS A 36 -0.18 -12.59 5.62
CA HIS A 36 0.44 -11.30 5.96
C HIS A 36 -0.46 -10.40 6.83
N GLY A 37 -1.65 -10.85 7.24
CA GLY A 37 -2.57 -10.07 8.07
C GLY A 37 -3.14 -8.82 7.39
N ILE A 38 -3.12 -8.76 6.06
CA ILE A 38 -3.63 -7.60 5.30
C ILE A 38 -5.14 -7.75 5.10
N PHE A 39 -5.57 -8.98 4.79
CA PHE A 39 -6.97 -9.34 4.63
C PHE A 39 -7.30 -10.54 5.53
N GLN A 40 -8.57 -10.83 5.68
CA GLN A 40 -9.05 -12.09 6.24
C GLN A 40 -10.10 -12.69 5.32
N ASN A 41 -10.25 -14.01 5.39
CA ASN A 41 -11.33 -14.74 4.74
C ASN A 41 -12.04 -15.58 5.79
N GLU A 42 -13.19 -15.12 6.26
CA GLU A 42 -14.00 -15.78 7.27
C GLU A 42 -15.26 -16.36 6.63
N ASN A 43 -15.42 -17.68 6.69
CA ASN A 43 -16.56 -18.39 6.11
C ASN A 43 -16.82 -18.08 4.62
N GLY A 44 -15.77 -17.75 3.87
CA GLY A 44 -15.87 -17.37 2.46
C GLY A 44 -16.07 -15.88 2.21
N THR A 45 -16.19 -15.05 3.25
CA THR A 45 -16.28 -13.58 3.14
C THR A 45 -14.91 -12.96 3.36
N VAL A 46 -14.47 -12.15 2.41
CA VAL A 46 -13.18 -11.46 2.40
C VAL A 46 -13.35 -10.02 2.87
N THR A 47 -12.57 -9.61 3.87
CA THR A 47 -12.52 -8.24 4.42
C THR A 47 -11.08 -7.80 4.72
N SER A 48 -10.81 -6.50 4.67
CA SER A 48 -9.52 -5.94 5.07
C SER A 48 -9.33 -5.98 6.59
N LEU A 49 -8.15 -6.41 7.02
CA LEU A 49 -7.65 -6.20 8.38
C LEU A 49 -6.80 -4.93 8.48
N LEU A 50 -6.14 -4.56 7.36
CA LEU A 50 -5.34 -3.35 7.25
C LEU A 50 -5.97 -2.40 6.22
N SER A 51 -6.12 -1.13 6.56
CA SER A 51 -6.60 -0.12 5.60
C SER A 51 -5.60 0.03 4.45
N GLN A 52 -6.07 0.45 3.27
CA GLN A 52 -5.20 0.66 2.12
C GLN A 52 -4.10 1.70 2.42
N GLU A 53 -4.45 2.77 3.14
CA GLU A 53 -3.50 3.79 3.59
C GLU A 53 -2.47 3.22 4.57
N GLY A 54 -2.91 2.42 5.54
CA GLY A 54 -2.01 1.76 6.49
C GLY A 54 -1.05 0.78 5.81
N TYR A 55 -1.55 0.01 4.83
CA TYR A 55 -0.70 -0.86 4.01
C TYR A 55 0.35 -0.06 3.24
N ASN A 56 -0.07 1.03 2.59
CA ASN A 56 0.85 1.89 1.84
C ASN A 56 1.91 2.53 2.74
N ALA A 57 1.55 2.94 3.97
CA ALA A 57 2.49 3.50 4.92
C ALA A 57 3.56 2.46 5.31
N VAL A 58 3.17 1.25 5.71
CA VAL A 58 4.10 0.16 6.07
C VAL A 58 4.99 -0.22 4.89
N GLN A 59 4.44 -0.31 3.68
CA GLN A 59 5.23 -0.59 2.48
C GLN A 59 6.21 0.54 2.15
N SER A 60 5.82 1.80 2.36
CA SER A 60 6.68 2.95 2.09
C SER A 60 7.83 3.03 3.08
N GLU A 61 7.57 2.78 4.36
CA GLU A 61 8.60 2.70 5.41
C GLU A 61 9.61 1.60 5.09
N LYS A 62 9.12 0.39 4.79
CA LYS A 62 9.98 -0.73 4.40
C LYS A 62 10.81 -0.43 3.15
N PHE A 63 10.24 0.25 2.16
CA PHE A 63 10.99 0.65 0.97
C PHE A 63 12.14 1.60 1.29
N VAL A 64 11.91 2.59 2.16
CA VAL A 64 12.95 3.53 2.62
C VAL A 64 14.02 2.78 3.43
N GLU A 65 13.61 1.84 4.29
CA GLU A 65 14.52 1.00 5.07
C GLU A 65 15.40 0.14 4.15
N ASP A 66 14.80 -0.63 3.23
CA ASP A 66 15.51 -1.59 2.37
C ASP A 66 16.38 -0.92 1.28
N THR A 67 15.99 0.27 0.78
CA THR A 67 16.65 0.90 -0.40
C THR A 67 17.55 2.07 -0.03
N PHE A 68 17.27 2.75 1.09
CA PHE A 68 17.97 3.96 1.51
C PHE A 68 18.54 3.84 2.92
N ASP A 69 18.67 2.62 3.44
CA ASP A 69 19.16 2.31 4.79
C ASP A 69 18.40 3.11 5.88
N GLY A 70 17.09 3.30 5.67
CA GLY A 70 16.21 4.06 6.56
C GLY A 70 16.33 5.59 6.45
N SER A 71 17.17 6.10 5.56
CA SER A 71 17.40 7.54 5.40
C SER A 71 16.35 8.21 4.51
N LEU A 72 15.29 8.74 5.15
CA LEU A 72 14.28 9.56 4.46
C LEU A 72 14.88 10.78 3.74
N PRO A 73 15.88 11.51 4.30
CA PRO A 73 16.56 12.58 3.56
C PRO A 73 17.29 12.07 2.30
N ALA A 74 17.92 10.90 2.34
CA ALA A 74 18.58 10.32 1.17
C ALA A 74 17.57 9.96 0.08
N PHE A 75 16.41 9.42 0.46
CA PHE A 75 15.29 9.18 -0.45
C PHE A 75 14.83 10.48 -1.15
N LEU A 76 14.56 11.54 -0.39
CA LEU A 76 14.12 12.82 -0.95
C LEU A 76 15.18 13.46 -1.85
N ALA A 77 16.45 13.40 -1.46
CA ALA A 77 17.57 13.87 -2.28
C ALA A 77 17.62 13.11 -3.61
N ALA A 78 17.54 11.78 -3.57
CA ALA A 78 17.53 10.96 -4.78
C ALA A 78 16.30 11.24 -5.66
N PHE A 79 15.11 11.39 -5.07
CA PHE A 79 13.88 11.68 -5.81
C PHE A 79 13.97 13.02 -6.56
N THR A 80 14.50 14.05 -5.90
CA THR A 80 14.62 15.40 -6.47
C THR A 80 15.67 15.51 -7.58
N THR A 81 16.62 14.58 -7.70
CA THR A 81 17.58 14.57 -8.82
C THR A 81 16.93 14.35 -10.19
N ARG A 82 15.83 13.58 -10.25
CA ARG A 82 15.13 13.28 -11.52
C ARG A 82 13.83 14.03 -11.70
N LYS A 83 13.21 14.48 -10.60
CA LYS A 83 11.93 15.19 -10.62
C LYS A 83 12.02 16.42 -9.73
N ALA A 84 12.09 17.59 -10.36
CA ALA A 84 11.98 18.84 -9.63
C ALA A 84 10.63 18.92 -8.92
N LEU A 85 10.67 19.33 -7.65
CA LEU A 85 9.45 19.65 -6.89
C LEU A 85 8.97 21.03 -7.31
N SER A 86 7.65 21.18 -7.44
CA SER A 86 7.08 22.51 -7.64
C SER A 86 7.17 23.34 -6.35
N GLU A 87 7.09 24.66 -6.46
CA GLU A 87 7.03 25.54 -5.28
C GLU A 87 5.86 25.16 -4.34
N LYS A 88 4.75 24.68 -4.92
CA LYS A 88 3.59 24.19 -4.17
C LYS A 88 3.95 22.94 -3.35
N ASP A 89 4.61 21.96 -3.97
CA ASP A 89 5.01 20.72 -3.31
C ASP A 89 6.02 21.01 -2.19
N ILE A 90 6.99 21.89 -2.43
CA ILE A 90 7.97 22.32 -1.42
C ILE A 90 7.26 22.98 -0.23
N ALA A 91 6.34 23.91 -0.48
CA ALA A 91 5.60 24.58 0.58
C ALA A 91 4.73 23.61 1.39
N GLU A 92 4.14 22.60 0.74
CA GLU A 92 3.34 21.58 1.42
C GLU A 92 4.21 20.65 2.28
N ILE A 93 5.35 20.18 1.75
CA ILE A 93 6.32 19.35 2.48
C ILE A 93 6.86 20.13 3.69
N GLN A 94 7.22 21.41 3.53
CA GLN A 94 7.69 22.23 4.64
C GLN A 94 6.63 22.34 5.76
N ARG A 95 5.37 22.60 5.40
CA ARG A 95 4.27 22.62 6.38
C ARG A 95 4.05 21.26 7.05
N MET A 96 4.32 20.15 6.37
CA MET A 96 4.29 18.82 7.01
C MET A 96 5.40 18.69 8.04
N ILE A 97 6.65 19.03 7.69
CA ILE A 97 7.81 18.98 8.58
C ILE A 97 7.58 19.87 9.82
N ASP A 98 7.11 21.10 9.62
CA ASP A 98 6.85 22.05 10.72
C ASP A 98 5.75 21.57 11.68
N ARG A 99 4.81 20.74 11.21
CA ARG A 99 3.81 20.09 12.07
C ARG A 99 4.39 18.91 12.84
N CYS A 100 5.27 18.13 12.21
CA CYS A 100 5.91 16.97 12.84
C CYS A 100 7.00 17.37 13.85
N GLY A 101 7.72 18.47 13.64
CA GLY A 101 8.81 18.93 14.51
C GLY A 101 8.40 19.69 15.77
N LYS A 102 7.11 19.68 16.14
CA LYS A 102 6.57 20.39 17.32
C LYS A 102 6.25 19.48 18.51
N GLU A 103 6.82 18.28 18.56
CA GLU A 103 6.82 17.40 19.74
C GLU A 103 8.21 17.31 20.37
#